data_AF-A0A059DJ20-F1
#
_entry.id   AF-A0A059DJ20-F1
#
_cell.length_a   1.000
_cell.length_b   1.000
_cell.length_c   1.000
_cell.angle_alpha   90.00
_cell.angle_beta   90.00
_cell.angle_gamma   90.00
#
_symmetry.space_group_name_H-M   'P 1'
#
loop_
_entity.id
_entity.type
_entity.pdbx_description
1 polymer ?
#
loop_
_entity_poly.entity_id
_entity_poly.type
_entity_poly.pdbx_seq_one_letter_code
_entity_poly.pdbx_strand_id
1 'polypeptide(L)'
;MPSRYVLEVTVVSAQGLKNVNRRHGPTLPYAVVWVDPNNKRSTRVDDEGHTSPIWNHSLVIPLPLVPIEDATLSIHVVHAGSEEDTEPLIGWAWISLRDVLDEAGFGNTLKRSLQLMRPSGRPQGEVVVEVCMREPRYRAPDSCCGPPNGVPHLPPQPNPHYATPPLAFAVGAVVGALGGLLAWPLAFAISEGARRAFEPELCDSRFHGMQHGF
;
A
#
# COMPACT_ATOMS: atom_id res chain seq x y z
N MET A 1 4.59 -25.19 -8.04
CA MET A 1 4.56 -24.61 -6.68
C MET A 1 4.52 -23.10 -6.81
N PRO A 2 3.72 -22.37 -6.02
CA PRO A 2 3.77 -20.90 -5.98
C PRO A 2 5.20 -20.43 -5.72
N SER A 3 5.63 -19.38 -6.41
CA SER A 3 6.91 -18.74 -6.14
C SER A 3 6.93 -18.30 -4.68
N ARG A 4 8.00 -18.64 -3.95
CA ARG A 4 8.19 -18.27 -2.54
C ARG A 4 8.45 -16.77 -2.33
N TYR A 5 8.30 -15.94 -3.34
CA TYR A 5 8.69 -14.54 -3.30
C TYR A 5 7.47 -13.64 -3.49
N VAL A 6 7.49 -12.50 -2.81
CA VAL A 6 6.54 -11.41 -2.97
C VAL A 6 7.29 -10.17 -3.43
N LEU A 7 6.60 -9.36 -4.22
CA LEU A 7 7.09 -8.08 -4.68
C LEU A 7 6.47 -6.99 -3.81
N GLU A 8 7.31 -6.25 -3.11
CA GLU A 8 6.91 -5.00 -2.46
C GLU A 8 7.15 -3.85 -3.42
N VAL A 9 6.10 -3.08 -3.67
CA VAL A 9 6.12 -1.92 -4.56
C VAL A 9 5.63 -0.73 -3.77
N THR A 10 6.49 0.25 -3.55
CA THR A 10 6.10 1.55 -3.00
C THR A 10 6.00 2.54 -4.14
N VAL A 11 4.77 3.00 -4.40
CA VAL A 11 4.54 4.09 -5.35
C VAL A 11 4.74 5.40 -4.58
N VAL A 12 5.82 6.10 -4.89
CA VAL A 12 6.27 7.28 -4.13
C VAL A 12 5.49 8.50 -4.57
N SER A 13 5.67 8.90 -5.83
CA SER A 13 5.08 10.11 -6.39
C SER A 13 5.02 10.03 -7.91
N ALA A 14 4.27 10.93 -8.53
CA ALA A 14 4.42 11.23 -9.94
C ALA A 14 4.49 12.74 -10.17
N GLN A 15 5.01 13.15 -11.31
CA GLN A 15 5.13 14.55 -11.70
C GLN A 15 4.88 14.73 -13.20
N GLY A 16 4.40 15.92 -13.58
CA GLY A 16 4.18 16.27 -14.98
C GLY A 16 3.08 15.45 -15.66
N LEU A 17 2.13 14.92 -14.89
CA LEU A 17 0.99 14.19 -15.44
C LEU A 17 0.13 15.11 -16.31
N LYS A 18 -0.44 14.56 -17.39
CA LYS A 18 -1.44 15.28 -18.17
C LYS A 18 -2.73 15.43 -17.36
N ASN A 19 -3.30 16.63 -17.33
CA ASN A 19 -4.68 16.79 -16.86
C ASN A 19 -5.65 16.20 -17.89
N VAL A 20 -6.17 15.00 -17.61
CA VAL A 20 -7.19 14.31 -18.41
C VAL A 20 -8.58 14.89 -18.16
N ASN A 21 -8.84 15.40 -16.94
CA ASN A 21 -10.11 15.99 -16.55
C ASN A 21 -10.17 17.52 -16.78
N ARG A 22 -9.47 18.03 -17.82
CA ARG A 22 -9.32 19.48 -18.06
C ARG A 22 -10.65 20.24 -18.14
N ARG A 23 -11.75 19.56 -18.49
CA ARG A 23 -13.08 20.16 -18.61
C ARG A 23 -13.84 20.25 -17.28
N HIS A 24 -13.65 19.31 -16.35
CA HIS A 24 -14.40 19.26 -15.09
C HIS A 24 -13.57 19.62 -13.87
N GLY A 25 -12.25 19.78 -14.02
CA GLY A 25 -11.39 20.42 -13.02
C GLY A 25 -10.03 19.74 -12.86
N PRO A 26 -9.55 19.57 -11.63
CA PRO A 26 -8.29 18.88 -11.37
C PRO A 26 -8.42 17.37 -11.62
N THR A 27 -7.32 16.76 -12.05
CA THR A 27 -7.21 15.31 -12.02
C THR A 27 -7.05 14.83 -10.59
N LEU A 28 -7.71 13.72 -10.27
CA LEU A 28 -7.58 12.96 -9.03
C LEU A 28 -6.85 11.64 -9.34
N PRO A 29 -5.51 11.62 -9.36
CA PRO A 29 -4.74 10.45 -9.79
C PRO A 29 -4.56 9.41 -8.68
N TYR A 30 -4.59 8.14 -9.07
CA TYR A 30 -4.17 7.00 -8.25
C TYR A 30 -3.41 6.01 -9.13
N ALA A 31 -2.56 5.18 -8.53
CA ALA A 31 -1.81 4.17 -9.25
C ALA A 31 -2.42 2.78 -9.03
N VAL A 32 -2.45 1.98 -10.09
CA VAL A 32 -2.82 0.57 -10.10
C VAL A 32 -1.62 -0.23 -10.58
N VAL A 33 -1.21 -1.22 -9.80
CA VAL A 33 -0.01 -2.02 -10.03
C VAL A 33 -0.33 -3.50 -10.01
N TRP A 34 0.30 -4.26 -10.89
CA TRP A 34 0.14 -5.72 -10.96
C TRP A 34 1.29 -6.39 -11.68
N VAL A 35 1.47 -7.67 -11.39
CA VAL A 35 2.31 -8.58 -12.19
C VAL A 35 1.40 -9.57 -12.92
N ASP A 36 0.50 -10.22 -12.18
CA ASP A 36 -0.62 -10.99 -12.73
C ASP A 36 -1.85 -10.07 -12.85
N PRO A 37 -2.47 -9.93 -14.04
CA PRO A 37 -3.70 -9.16 -14.25
C PRO A 37 -4.85 -9.54 -13.30
N ASN A 38 -4.85 -10.76 -12.75
CA ASN A 38 -5.84 -11.22 -11.77
C ASN A 38 -5.61 -10.66 -10.36
N ASN A 39 -4.42 -10.11 -10.07
CA ASN A 39 -4.05 -9.60 -8.76
C ASN A 39 -3.57 -8.15 -8.81
N LYS A 40 -4.53 -7.26 -9.13
CA LYS A 40 -4.30 -5.83 -9.13
C LYS A 40 -4.31 -5.26 -7.71
N ARG A 41 -3.36 -4.38 -7.43
CA ARG A 41 -3.29 -3.55 -6.22
C ARG A 41 -3.38 -2.08 -6.62
N SER A 42 -3.94 -1.25 -5.76
CA SER A 42 -4.08 0.18 -6.05
C SER A 42 -3.68 1.02 -4.84
N THR A 43 -3.17 2.21 -5.11
CA THR A 43 -2.93 3.23 -4.09
C THR A 43 -4.22 3.94 -3.72
N ARG A 44 -4.14 4.81 -2.72
CA ARG A 44 -5.18 5.81 -2.47
C ARG A 44 -5.16 6.86 -3.57
N VAL A 45 -6.29 7.55 -3.72
CA VAL A 45 -6.42 8.73 -4.57
C VAL A 45 -5.69 9.89 -3.90
N ASP A 46 -4.95 10.65 -4.68
CA ASP A 46 -4.39 11.93 -4.28
C ASP A 46 -5.28 13.05 -4.84
N ASP A 47 -5.86 13.86 -3.95
CA ASP A 47 -6.79 14.94 -4.29
C ASP A 47 -6.12 16.33 -4.31
N GLU A 48 -4.96 16.46 -3.69
CA GLU A 48 -4.22 17.73 -3.58
C GLU A 48 -3.17 17.94 -4.67
N GLY A 49 -2.44 16.90 -5.06
CA GLY A 49 -1.26 17.02 -5.94
C GLY A 49 -1.59 17.22 -7.41
N HIS A 50 -2.83 16.96 -7.83
CA HIS A 50 -3.34 17.19 -9.19
C HIS A 50 -2.50 16.53 -10.29
N THR A 51 -1.56 17.26 -10.90
CA THR A 51 -0.62 16.77 -11.93
C THR A 51 0.69 16.22 -11.36
N SER A 52 0.92 16.42 -10.07
CA SER A 52 2.12 16.01 -9.34
C SER A 52 1.76 15.33 -8.00
N PRO A 53 1.10 14.16 -8.05
CA PRO A 53 0.63 13.47 -6.86
C PRO A 53 1.74 12.85 -6.02
N ILE A 54 1.50 12.76 -4.71
CA ILE A 54 2.40 12.12 -3.75
C ILE A 54 1.61 11.05 -3.00
N TRP A 55 1.86 9.77 -3.29
CA TRP A 55 1.14 8.67 -2.65
C TRP A 55 1.89 8.08 -1.47
N ASN A 56 3.22 7.90 -1.59
CA ASN A 56 4.06 7.20 -0.62
C ASN A 56 3.41 5.90 -0.08
N HIS A 57 2.82 5.12 -0.98
CA HIS A 57 1.99 3.98 -0.61
C HIS A 57 2.68 2.67 -0.97
N SER A 58 2.95 1.84 0.04
CA SER A 58 3.54 0.51 -0.14
C SER A 58 2.46 -0.56 -0.39
N LEU A 59 2.70 -1.42 -1.37
CA LEU A 59 1.80 -2.45 -1.85
C LEU A 59 2.56 -3.77 -1.95
N VAL A 60 1.93 -4.87 -1.52
CA VAL A 60 2.50 -6.22 -1.63
C VAL A 60 1.75 -7.01 -2.69
N ILE A 61 2.49 -7.46 -3.70
CA ILE A 61 1.99 -8.21 -4.85
C ILE A 61 2.59 -9.61 -4.79
N PRO A 62 1.77 -10.68 -4.72
CA PRO A 62 2.29 -12.03 -4.82
C PRO A 62 2.77 -12.30 -6.25
N LEU A 63 3.91 -12.95 -6.38
CA LEU A 63 4.43 -13.32 -7.69
C LEU A 63 3.71 -14.56 -8.24
N PRO A 64 3.46 -14.59 -9.56
CA PRO A 64 2.84 -15.73 -10.24
C PRO A 64 3.79 -16.96 -10.25
N LEU A 65 3.24 -18.12 -10.63
CA LEU A 65 3.99 -19.37 -10.77
C LEU A 65 4.89 -19.43 -12.03
N VAL A 66 5.07 -18.30 -12.73
CA VAL A 66 5.95 -18.22 -13.90
C VAL A 66 7.38 -17.89 -13.47
N PRO A 67 8.39 -18.15 -14.32
CA PRO A 67 9.74 -17.68 -14.08
C PRO A 67 9.75 -16.18 -13.81
N ILE A 68 10.44 -15.77 -12.75
CA ILE A 68 10.52 -14.36 -12.36
C ILE A 68 11.21 -13.53 -13.45
N GLU A 69 12.08 -14.15 -14.24
CA GLU A 69 12.81 -13.53 -15.35
C GLU A 69 11.89 -13.06 -16.49
N ASP A 70 10.73 -13.70 -16.66
CA ASP A 70 9.75 -13.36 -17.70
C ASP A 70 8.65 -12.42 -17.17
N ALA A 71 8.62 -12.17 -15.86
CA ALA A 71 7.58 -11.40 -15.22
C ALA A 71 7.85 -9.89 -15.32
N THR A 72 6.79 -9.12 -15.59
CA THR A 72 6.84 -7.67 -15.71
C THR A 72 5.87 -7.04 -14.73
N LEU A 73 6.36 -6.08 -13.93
CA LEU A 73 5.52 -5.21 -13.12
C LEU A 73 4.91 -4.13 -14.02
N SER A 74 3.59 -4.13 -14.10
CA SER A 74 2.81 -3.10 -14.79
C SER A 74 2.34 -2.05 -13.79
N ILE A 75 2.50 -0.77 -14.14
CA ILE A 75 2.10 0.38 -13.32
C ILE A 75 1.23 1.28 -14.19
N HIS A 76 -0.03 1.46 -13.82
CA HIS A 76 -0.97 2.35 -14.51
C HIS A 76 -1.37 3.47 -13.58
N VAL A 77 -1.29 4.71 -14.05
CA VAL A 77 -1.79 5.88 -13.33
C VAL A 77 -3.12 6.27 -13.95
N VAL A 78 -4.15 6.34 -13.13
CA VAL A 78 -5.55 6.49 -13.53
C VAL A 78 -6.21 7.62 -12.74
N HIS A 79 -7.20 8.25 -13.35
CA HIS A 79 -8.08 9.22 -12.72
C HIS A 79 -9.24 8.50 -12.03
N ALA A 80 -9.54 8.89 -10.79
CA ALA A 80 -10.64 8.32 -10.00
C ALA A 80 -12.03 8.80 -10.44
N GLY A 81 -12.12 9.88 -11.21
CA GLY A 81 -13.37 10.43 -11.70
C GLY A 81 -13.97 9.62 -12.85
N SER A 82 -15.29 9.77 -13.01
CA SER A 82 -16.09 9.12 -14.05
C SER A 82 -16.87 10.14 -14.88
N GLU A 83 -16.29 11.32 -15.08
CA GLU A 83 -16.89 12.40 -15.85
C GLU A 83 -16.97 12.04 -17.34
N GLU A 84 -17.96 12.59 -18.02
CA GLU A 84 -18.17 12.38 -19.45
C GLU A 84 -16.95 12.87 -20.26
N ASP A 85 -16.66 12.25 -21.41
CA ASP A 85 -15.51 12.56 -22.27
C ASP A 85 -14.12 12.52 -21.58
N THR A 86 -14.01 11.93 -20.39
CA THR A 86 -12.75 11.89 -19.65
C THR A 86 -12.13 10.50 -19.74
N GLU A 87 -10.97 10.40 -20.41
CA GLU A 87 -10.20 9.16 -20.42
C GLU A 87 -9.62 8.91 -19.02
N PRO A 88 -9.98 7.80 -18.34
CA PRO A 88 -9.50 7.55 -16.99
C PRO A 88 -8.01 7.25 -16.96
N LEU A 89 -7.46 6.63 -18.01
CA LEU A 89 -6.03 6.28 -18.06
C LEU A 89 -5.18 7.52 -18.37
N ILE A 90 -4.39 7.95 -17.39
CA ILE A 90 -3.48 9.08 -17.53
C ILE A 90 -2.20 8.64 -18.24
N GLY A 91 -1.66 7.48 -17.83
CA GLY A 91 -0.50 6.87 -18.45
C GLY A 91 -0.07 5.57 -17.76
N TRP A 92 0.92 4.88 -18.33
CA TRP A 92 1.42 3.62 -17.80
C TRP A 92 2.94 3.50 -17.93
N ALA A 93 3.53 2.62 -17.13
CA ALA A 93 4.94 2.25 -17.16
C ALA A 93 5.08 0.75 -16.83
N TRP A 94 6.23 0.19 -17.18
CA TRP A 94 6.55 -1.21 -16.96
C TRP A 94 7.95 -1.34 -16.39
N ILE A 95 8.19 -2.38 -15.59
CA ILE A 95 9.52 -2.76 -15.10
C ILE A 95 9.68 -4.26 -15.23
N SER A 96 10.77 -4.70 -15.88
CA SER A 96 11.18 -6.10 -15.90
C SER A 96 11.65 -6.53 -14.51
N LEU A 97 11.08 -7.62 -13.98
CA LEU A 97 11.53 -8.14 -12.68
C LEU A 97 12.94 -8.75 -12.76
N ARG A 98 13.38 -9.14 -13.95
CA ARG A 98 14.78 -9.53 -14.21
C ARG A 98 15.74 -8.38 -13.94
N ASP A 99 15.45 -7.19 -14.46
CA ASP A 99 16.33 -6.02 -14.27
C ASP A 99 16.39 -5.63 -12.78
N VAL A 100 15.26 -5.73 -12.08
CA VAL A 100 15.21 -5.51 -10.62
C VAL A 100 16.09 -6.51 -9.88
N LEU A 101 16.05 -7.78 -10.29
CA LEU A 101 16.87 -8.85 -9.74
C LEU A 101 18.36 -8.65 -9.99
N ASP A 102 18.71 -8.34 -11.23
CA ASP A 102 20.10 -8.20 -11.66
C ASP A 102 20.77 -6.99 -10.97
N GLU A 103 20.02 -5.93 -10.68
CA GLU A 103 20.55 -4.71 -10.07
C GLU A 103 20.50 -4.68 -8.54
N ALA A 104 19.36 -5.03 -7.95
CA ALA A 104 19.19 -4.96 -6.49
C ALA A 104 19.32 -6.33 -5.81
N GLY A 105 18.94 -7.41 -6.49
CA GLY A 105 18.84 -8.74 -5.90
C GLY A 105 17.68 -8.88 -4.91
N PHE A 106 17.72 -9.95 -4.12
CA PHE A 106 16.69 -10.23 -3.13
C PHE A 106 16.91 -9.46 -1.83
N GLY A 107 15.83 -8.87 -1.28
CA GLY A 107 15.81 -8.18 0.00
C GLY A 107 16.25 -6.71 -0.06
N ASN A 108 16.76 -6.25 -1.20
CA ASN A 108 17.17 -4.87 -1.41
C ASN A 108 16.09 -4.10 -2.18
N THR A 109 16.01 -2.80 -1.92
CA THR A 109 15.05 -1.91 -2.60
C THR A 109 15.72 -1.18 -3.74
N LEU A 110 15.16 -1.32 -4.95
CA LEU A 110 15.54 -0.57 -6.13
C LEU A 110 14.60 0.63 -6.31
N LYS A 111 15.16 1.84 -6.27
CA LYS A 111 14.41 3.06 -6.58
C LYS A 111 14.55 3.38 -8.06
N ARG A 112 13.42 3.54 -8.76
CA ARG A 112 13.37 3.89 -10.18
C ARG A 112 12.43 5.05 -10.46
N SER A 113 12.89 5.90 -11.36
CA SER A 113 12.08 6.90 -12.04
C SER A 113 11.74 6.35 -13.43
N LEU A 114 10.45 6.33 -13.77
CA LEU A 114 9.94 5.77 -15.02
C LEU A 114 9.11 6.81 -15.75
N GLN A 115 9.33 6.93 -17.06
CA GLN A 115 8.47 7.76 -17.90
C GLN A 115 7.13 7.08 -18.11
N LEU A 116 6.04 7.84 -17.92
CA LEU A 116 4.70 7.35 -18.20
C LEU A 116 4.38 7.53 -19.68
N MET A 117 3.97 6.44 -20.32
CA MET A 117 3.48 6.44 -21.69
C MET A 117 1.98 6.73 -21.69
N ARG A 118 1.55 7.66 -22.54
CA ARG A 118 0.12 7.95 -22.75
C ARG A 118 -0.50 7.02 -23.79
N PRO A 119 -1.84 6.90 -23.81
CA PRO A 119 -2.57 6.22 -24.90
C PRO A 119 -2.18 6.74 -26.29
N SER A 120 -1.81 8.03 -26.38
CA SER A 120 -1.31 8.65 -27.61
C SER A 120 0.11 8.21 -28.02
N GLY A 121 0.78 7.34 -27.27
CA GLY A 121 2.15 6.86 -27.50
C GLY A 121 3.26 7.86 -27.15
N ARG A 122 2.92 9.04 -26.65
CA ARG A 122 3.92 10.04 -26.24
C ARG A 122 4.31 9.84 -24.78
N PRO A 123 5.62 9.80 -24.44
CA PRO A 123 6.04 9.85 -23.06
C PRO A 123 5.65 11.20 -22.46
N GLN A 124 4.93 11.19 -21.35
CA GLN A 124 4.58 12.39 -20.61
C GLN A 124 4.38 12.08 -19.14
N GLY A 125 5.11 12.82 -18.31
CA GLY A 125 5.12 12.62 -16.87
C GLY A 125 6.05 11.48 -16.46
N GLU A 126 6.29 11.42 -15.17
CA GLU A 126 7.26 10.54 -14.56
C GLU A 126 6.68 10.00 -13.26
N VAL A 127 6.85 8.70 -13.02
CA VAL A 127 6.47 8.05 -11.76
C VAL A 127 7.73 7.54 -11.07
N VAL A 128 7.83 7.82 -9.78
CA VAL A 128 8.90 7.31 -8.92
C VAL A 128 8.35 6.14 -8.12
N VAL A 129 9.04 5.02 -8.22
CA VAL A 129 8.68 3.78 -7.52
C VAL A 129 9.90 3.18 -6.85
N GLU A 130 9.65 2.48 -5.75
CA GLU A 130 10.62 1.68 -5.04
C GLU A 130 10.15 0.23 -5.06
N VAL A 131 11.00 -0.68 -5.52
CA VAL A 131 10.65 -2.08 -5.75
C VAL A 131 11.62 -2.97 -4.99
N CYS A 132 11.10 -3.89 -4.19
CA CYS A 132 11.89 -4.86 -3.44
C CYS A 132 11.29 -6.24 -3.62
N MET A 133 12.10 -7.21 -4.03
CA MET A 133 11.66 -8.60 -4.05
C MET A 133 12.17 -9.31 -2.80
N ARG A 134 11.26 -9.92 -2.05
CA ARG A 134 11.62 -10.62 -0.81
C ARG A 134 10.81 -11.89 -0.64
N GLU A 135 11.36 -12.82 0.14
CA GLU A 135 10.58 -13.94 0.64
C GLU A 135 9.57 -13.39 1.66
N PRO A 136 8.28 -13.77 1.60
CA PRO A 136 7.31 -13.39 2.62
C PRO A 136 7.74 -14.05 3.92
N ARG A 137 8.48 -13.29 4.73
CA ARG A 137 8.82 -13.70 6.08
C ARG A 137 7.52 -13.69 6.87
N TYR A 138 7.02 -14.88 7.20
CA TYR A 138 6.11 -15.02 8.32
C TYR A 138 6.93 -14.59 9.54
N ARG A 139 6.91 -13.29 9.88
CA ARG A 139 7.16 -12.92 11.27
C ARG A 139 6.00 -13.57 12.00
N ALA A 140 6.27 -14.70 12.63
CA ALA A 140 5.43 -15.12 13.74
C ALA A 140 5.23 -13.86 14.59
N PRO A 141 3.98 -13.47 14.95
CA PRO A 141 3.79 -12.53 16.03
C PRO A 141 4.68 -13.04 17.14
N ASP A 142 5.61 -12.22 17.63
CA ASP A 142 6.51 -12.63 18.70
C ASP A 142 5.63 -13.33 19.72
N SER A 143 5.75 -14.66 19.80
CA SER A 143 5.04 -15.42 20.79
C SER A 143 5.51 -14.79 22.07
N CYS A 144 4.64 -14.05 22.74
CA CYS A 144 4.82 -13.56 24.09
C CYS A 144 4.92 -14.81 24.98
N CYS A 145 6.01 -15.56 24.83
CA CYS A 145 6.49 -16.55 25.75
C CYS A 145 6.54 -15.80 27.07
N GLY A 146 5.67 -16.28 27.96
CA GLY A 146 5.12 -15.53 29.07
C GLY A 146 6.14 -15.00 30.06
N PRO A 147 5.65 -14.30 31.10
CA PRO A 147 6.53 -13.80 32.15
C PRO A 147 7.34 -14.96 32.73
N PRO A 148 8.67 -14.84 32.87
CA PRO A 148 9.38 -15.77 33.72
C PRO A 148 8.80 -15.56 35.12
N ASN A 149 8.05 -16.55 35.60
CA ASN A 149 7.70 -16.70 37.00
C ASN A 149 9.00 -16.77 37.81
N GLY A 150 9.51 -15.61 38.19
CA GLY A 150 10.54 -15.46 39.21
C GLY A 150 9.86 -14.87 40.42
N VAL A 151 9.28 -15.71 41.27
CA VAL A 151 8.92 -15.32 42.63
C VAL A 151 10.23 -15.30 43.42
N PRO A 152 10.76 -14.16 43.87
CA PRO A 152 11.81 -14.18 44.88
C PRO A 152 11.11 -14.49 46.20
N HIS A 153 11.38 -15.69 46.73
CA HIS A 153 10.99 -16.04 48.09
C HIS A 153 11.68 -15.05 49.04
N LEU A 154 10.92 -14.09 49.59
CA LEU A 154 11.36 -13.23 50.68
C LEU A 154 11.49 -14.08 51.96
N PRO A 155 12.59 -13.96 52.73
CA PRO A 155 12.70 -14.65 54.00
C PRO A 155 11.67 -14.10 55.03
N PRO A 156 11.25 -14.91 56.01
CA PRO A 156 10.18 -14.54 56.93
C PRO A 156 10.63 -13.40 57.86
N GLN A 157 9.88 -12.30 57.84
CA GLN A 157 10.04 -11.17 58.76
C GLN A 157 9.50 -11.54 60.16
N PRO A 158 10.24 -11.27 61.26
CA PRO A 158 9.67 -11.29 62.59
C PRO A 158 8.84 -10.02 62.84
N ASN A 159 7.56 -10.22 63.12
CA ASN A 159 6.58 -9.26 63.63
C ASN A 159 6.87 -8.93 65.14
N PRO A 160 6.09 -8.09 65.86
CA PRO A 160 5.49 -6.77 65.63
C PRO A 160 5.81 -5.80 66.83
N HIS A 161 5.12 -4.64 66.93
CA HIS A 161 5.06 -3.67 68.06
C HIS A 161 6.13 -2.55 68.02
N TYR A 162 5.87 -1.24 68.09
CA TYR A 162 4.78 -0.34 68.49
C TYR A 162 4.72 0.79 67.41
N ALA A 163 3.66 1.56 67.12
CA ALA A 163 2.74 2.26 67.98
C ALA A 163 1.51 2.78 67.17
N THR A 164 0.51 3.15 67.95
CA THR A 164 -0.89 3.55 67.76
C THR A 164 -1.27 4.73 66.81
N PRO A 165 -2.57 4.87 66.45
CA PRO A 165 -3.14 5.69 65.37
C PRO A 165 -3.62 7.10 65.82
N PRO A 166 -4.23 7.92 64.94
CA PRO A 166 -5.70 7.96 64.94
C PRO A 166 -6.42 8.24 63.60
N LEU A 167 -7.57 7.56 63.45
CA LEU A 167 -8.90 8.03 63.01
C LEU A 167 -9.02 9.22 62.03
N ALA A 168 -9.71 9.00 60.91
CA ALA A 168 -10.89 9.79 60.54
C ALA A 168 -11.75 9.07 59.49
N PHE A 169 -13.03 8.94 59.83
CA PHE A 169 -14.17 8.60 58.96
C PHE A 169 -14.24 9.52 57.73
N ALA A 170 -14.76 9.01 56.60
CA ALA A 170 -16.14 9.29 56.21
C ALA A 170 -16.49 8.76 54.81
N VAL A 171 -17.69 8.20 54.77
CA VAL A 171 -18.45 7.67 53.65
C VAL A 171 -18.91 8.80 52.72
N GLY A 172 -19.02 8.55 51.42
CA GLY A 172 -19.65 9.50 50.50
C GLY A 172 -19.87 8.92 49.10
N ALA A 173 -20.90 8.09 48.95
CA ALA A 173 -21.50 7.78 47.66
C ALA A 173 -22.25 9.02 47.14
N VAL A 174 -22.09 9.36 45.85
CA VAL A 174 -23.12 10.10 45.09
C VAL A 174 -23.17 9.57 43.66
N VAL A 175 -24.34 9.03 43.34
CA VAL A 175 -24.87 8.71 42.03
C VAL A 175 -25.18 10.03 41.31
N GLY A 176 -24.75 10.16 40.05
CA GLY A 176 -25.08 11.31 39.21
C GLY A 176 -25.20 10.89 37.75
N ALA A 177 -26.45 10.66 37.34
CA ALA A 177 -26.86 10.42 35.97
C ALA A 177 -26.82 11.70 35.11
N LEU A 178 -26.94 11.48 33.79
CA LEU A 178 -27.42 12.37 32.72
C LEU A 178 -26.35 12.94 31.76
N GLY A 179 -26.54 12.61 30.48
CA GLY A 179 -26.47 13.61 29.42
C GLY A 179 -25.57 13.31 28.22
N GLY A 180 -26.17 13.23 27.03
CA GLY A 180 -25.50 13.38 25.73
C GLY A 180 -25.18 12.05 25.05
N LEU A 181 -26.00 11.46 24.17
CA LEU A 181 -26.38 11.98 22.84
C LEU A 181 -25.22 12.71 22.17
N LEU A 182 -24.42 11.98 21.38
CA LEU A 182 -24.31 12.19 19.94
C LEU A 182 -23.76 10.90 19.30
N ALA A 183 -24.63 10.29 18.52
CA ALA A 183 -24.39 9.12 17.70
C ALA A 183 -23.49 9.48 16.51
N TRP A 184 -22.30 8.89 16.44
CA TRP A 184 -21.55 8.77 15.19
C TRP A 184 -21.20 7.29 15.00
N PRO A 185 -22.04 6.53 14.28
CA PRO A 185 -21.48 5.61 13.29
C PRO A 185 -22.22 5.69 11.95
N LEU A 186 -21.57 5.22 10.90
CA LEU A 186 -21.90 5.30 9.46
C LEU A 186 -21.49 6.65 8.83
N ALA A 187 -20.53 6.70 7.91
CA ALA A 187 -20.53 5.90 6.69
C ALA A 187 -19.16 5.26 6.38
N PHE A 188 -19.08 3.96 6.68
CA PHE A 188 -18.24 3.01 5.98
C PHE A 188 -19.12 2.41 4.89
N ALA A 189 -19.12 2.95 3.66
CA ALA A 189 -19.70 2.33 2.45
C ALA A 189 -19.66 3.24 1.21
N ILE A 190 -18.48 3.53 0.66
CA ILE A 190 -18.27 3.95 -0.75
C ILE A 190 -16.81 3.53 -1.03
N SER A 191 -16.41 2.69 -1.98
CA SER A 191 -17.00 2.14 -3.19
C SER A 191 -16.31 0.79 -3.45
N GLU A 192 -17.09 -0.29 -3.37
CA GLU A 192 -16.72 -1.61 -3.89
C GLU A 192 -17.32 -1.81 -5.30
N GLY A 193 -17.48 -0.70 -6.05
CA GLY A 193 -18.15 -0.65 -7.35
C GLY A 193 -17.22 -0.48 -8.55
N ALA A 194 -15.95 -0.14 -8.37
CA ALA A 194 -15.02 0.12 -9.48
C ALA A 194 -14.10 -1.07 -9.83
N ARG A 195 -14.60 -2.31 -9.64
CA ARG A 195 -13.86 -3.55 -9.99
C ARG A 195 -14.33 -4.22 -11.28
N ARG A 196 -15.11 -3.54 -12.13
CA ARG A 196 -15.48 -4.05 -13.45
C ARG A 196 -15.12 -3.04 -14.53
N ALA A 197 -14.49 -3.56 -15.59
CA ALA A 197 -14.05 -2.88 -16.81
C ALA A 197 -12.74 -2.07 -16.72
N PHE A 198 -11.63 -2.76 -16.44
CA PHE A 198 -10.40 -2.46 -17.19
C PHE A 198 -9.80 -3.78 -17.67
N GLU A 199 -10.30 -4.22 -18.82
CA GLU A 199 -9.77 -5.31 -19.62
C GLU A 199 -9.06 -4.66 -20.84
N PRO A 200 -7.73 -4.53 -20.82
CA PRO A 200 -6.97 -4.14 -22.00
C PRO A 200 -6.64 -5.39 -22.84
N GLU A 201 -7.65 -6.04 -23.39
CA GLU A 201 -7.49 -7.01 -24.48
C GLU A 201 -7.20 -6.23 -25.78
N LEU A 202 -5.99 -5.65 -25.93
CA LEU A 202 -5.42 -5.31 -27.25
C LEU A 202 -3.96 -4.75 -27.27
N CYS A 203 -3.09 -5.08 -26.31
CA CYS A 203 -1.69 -4.60 -26.38
C CYS A 203 -0.59 -5.64 -26.13
N ASP A 204 -0.90 -6.93 -26.22
CA ASP A 204 0.11 -7.99 -26.13
C ASP A 204 0.88 -8.21 -27.46
N SER A 205 0.43 -7.58 -28.55
CA SER A 205 1.01 -7.80 -29.89
C SER A 205 2.27 -6.98 -30.20
N ARG A 206 2.77 -6.15 -29.28
CA ARG A 206 3.93 -5.26 -29.56
C ARG A 206 5.28 -5.68 -28.99
N PHE A 207 5.38 -6.84 -28.32
CA PHE A 207 6.66 -7.29 -27.73
C PHE A 207 7.37 -8.45 -28.43
N HIS A 208 6.81 -9.04 -29.50
CA HIS A 208 7.52 -10.06 -30.30
C HIS A 208 8.52 -9.49 -31.33
N GLY A 209 8.76 -8.17 -31.35
CA GLY A 209 9.50 -7.50 -32.42
C GLY A 209 10.92 -7.01 -32.11
N MET A 210 11.44 -7.15 -30.88
CA MET A 210 12.77 -6.61 -30.51
C MET A 210 13.70 -7.68 -29.97
N GLN A 211 13.92 -8.75 -30.74
CA GLN A 211 15.16 -9.53 -30.67
C GLN A 211 15.53 -9.91 -32.11
N HIS A 212 16.38 -9.12 -32.75
CA HIS A 212 17.35 -9.53 -33.79
C HIS A 212 18.01 -8.27 -34.37
N GLY A 213 19.29 -8.08 -34.05
CA GLY A 213 20.14 -7.04 -34.61
C GLY A 213 21.52 -7.18 -34.00
N PHE A 214 22.38 -7.89 -34.74
CA PHE A 214 23.78 -8.22 -34.45
C PHE A 214 24.64 -7.00 -34.10
#